data_AF-B4VTR7-F1
#
_entry.id   AF-B4VTR7-F1
#
_cell.length_a   1.000
_cell.length_b   1.000
_cell.length_c   1.000
_cell.angle_alpha   90.00
_cell.angle_beta   90.00
_cell.angle_gamma   90.00
#
_symmetry.space_group_name_H-M   'P 1'
#
loop_
_entity.id
_entity.type
_entity.pdbx_description
1 polymer ?
#
loop_
_entity_poly.entity_id
_entity_poly.type
_entity_poly.pdbx_seq_one_letter_code
_entity_poly.pdbx_strand_id
1 'polypeptide(L)'
;MQFVSDPPIAEKIQQMKQRVRWQDPLILERDIDQTRLVLDDDKPDHPEFSFLVIGDTGFGSHKQHDPQRKIVEMMLNHRDDCRFVLHTGDVVYQVGSSEYYPKNFIKPYREFLVDGDSHHKISYDKMVFNLPFLTIPGNHDYYDLPFIYGVMAQVTWPLRHLLKTKLDLNVGWHGSHKGKAYTKAFLDYLKPLKYWGQLENHLDHHYTAKTDTGRCLRYQPGKFTRLPNRYYTFRSGGIDFFALDSNTFNSPAPIPDTREGEAFRRLLEKRGDELEAEKMQLIEASVTLDADNPEEAEQLDDLNVKLEQIDEVSLDINKQLASDEETTIDFEQLDWLRQRLIQSWQTQDVRGRVIYLHHPPYVTEATKWQQAQTWAVRRRLRQVLDAVATEVGDLAQGRPLVDLVLTGHAHCLEYLETVDTGHADSYIPWIICGGSGHSLRRQRKEGSEIMESVGFIDNNPSRLVARSHFYAGRHGHGSKKQRLYSFLRIDVLEGNPPKFRVQPFIAERCHRTWNNYSKEAFVIG
;
A
#
# COMPACT_ATOMS: atom_id res chain seq x y z
N MET A 1 24.93 -2.32 6.84
CA MET A 1 25.04 -2.77 5.42
C MET A 1 23.64 -2.84 4.82
N GLN A 2 23.36 -2.12 3.72
CA GLN A 2 21.98 -1.92 3.24
C GLN A 2 21.57 -2.98 2.20
N PHE A 3 20.62 -3.86 2.56
CA PHE A 3 20.18 -4.98 1.69
C PHE A 3 19.22 -4.55 0.58
N VAL A 4 18.56 -3.40 0.73
CA VAL A 4 17.52 -2.89 -0.17
C VAL A 4 17.68 -1.39 -0.37
N SER A 5 17.51 -0.92 -1.60
CA SER A 5 17.56 0.50 -1.96
C SER A 5 16.16 1.00 -2.36
N ASP A 6 15.73 2.11 -1.77
CA ASP A 6 14.55 2.85 -2.21
C ASP A 6 14.96 3.89 -3.27
N PRO A 7 14.46 3.81 -4.52
CA PRO A 7 14.81 4.79 -5.54
C PRO A 7 14.27 6.20 -5.20
N PRO A 8 14.98 7.28 -5.59
CA PRO A 8 14.50 8.64 -5.42
C PRO A 8 13.12 8.87 -6.04
N ILE A 9 12.31 9.74 -5.43
CA ILE A 9 10.95 10.07 -5.90
C ILE A 9 10.94 10.51 -7.37
N ALA A 10 11.88 11.38 -7.77
CA ALA A 10 12.00 11.83 -9.15
C ALA A 10 12.16 10.67 -10.14
N GLU A 11 12.99 9.68 -9.80
CA GLU A 11 13.18 8.49 -10.64
C GLU A 11 11.93 7.62 -10.67
N LYS A 12 11.24 7.41 -9.54
CA LYS A 12 9.96 6.68 -9.48
C LYS A 12 8.95 7.30 -10.45
N ILE A 13 8.75 8.61 -10.36
CA ILE A 13 7.82 9.37 -11.22
C ILE A 13 8.23 9.26 -12.70
N GLN A 14 9.50 9.55 -13.00
CA GLN A 14 10.00 9.54 -14.38
C GLN A 14 9.83 8.15 -15.03
N GLN A 15 10.18 7.08 -14.31
CA GLN A 15 10.04 5.72 -14.81
C GLN A 15 8.58 5.35 -15.04
N MET A 16 7.68 5.67 -14.10
CA MET A 16 6.26 5.38 -14.26
C MET A 16 5.66 6.15 -15.45
N LYS A 17 5.95 7.44 -15.61
CA LYS A 17 5.52 8.24 -16.76
C LYS A 17 5.98 7.65 -18.10
N GLN A 18 7.24 7.24 -18.20
CA GLN A 18 7.74 6.59 -19.42
C GLN A 18 7.02 5.27 -19.73
N ARG A 19 6.62 4.52 -18.70
CA ARG A 19 6.01 3.20 -18.84
C ARG A 19 4.60 3.27 -19.40
N VAL A 20 3.82 4.25 -18.95
CA VAL A 20 2.46 4.53 -19.45
C VAL A 20 2.43 5.51 -20.61
N ARG A 21 3.60 5.90 -21.16
CA ARG A 21 3.71 6.95 -22.20
C ARG A 21 2.87 8.18 -21.86
N TRP A 22 3.08 8.71 -20.66
CA TRP A 22 2.31 9.84 -20.12
C TRP A 22 2.25 11.01 -21.10
N GLN A 23 1.02 11.47 -21.43
CA GLN A 23 0.73 12.61 -22.29
C GLN A 23 1.33 12.49 -23.71
N ASP A 24 1.45 11.27 -24.23
CA ASP A 24 1.86 11.03 -25.62
C ASP A 24 0.91 11.74 -26.61
N PRO A 25 1.40 12.29 -27.74
CA PRO A 25 0.54 12.99 -28.71
C PRO A 25 -0.68 12.17 -29.15
N LEU A 26 -0.53 10.86 -29.36
CA LEU A 26 -1.64 10.00 -29.78
C LEU A 26 -2.71 9.80 -28.68
N ILE A 27 -2.33 9.99 -27.42
CA ILE A 27 -3.23 9.95 -26.26
C ILE A 27 -3.99 11.27 -26.18
N LEU A 28 -3.28 12.40 -26.32
CA LEU A 28 -3.86 13.74 -26.32
C LEU A 28 -4.84 13.96 -27.46
N GLU A 29 -4.49 13.55 -28.68
CA GLU A 29 -5.35 13.64 -29.87
C GLU A 29 -6.67 12.87 -29.72
N ARG A 30 -6.66 11.81 -28.91
CA ARG A 30 -7.84 10.99 -28.63
C ARG A 30 -8.62 11.44 -27.40
N ASP A 31 -8.21 12.54 -26.76
CA ASP A 31 -8.79 13.05 -25.51
C ASP A 31 -8.84 11.95 -24.44
N ILE A 32 -7.72 11.23 -24.27
CA ILE A 32 -7.64 10.11 -23.33
C ILE A 32 -7.19 10.59 -21.94
N ASP A 33 -8.04 10.36 -20.95
CA ASP A 33 -7.75 10.50 -19.54
C ASP A 33 -6.99 9.26 -19.02
N GLN A 34 -5.67 9.39 -18.92
CA GLN A 34 -4.79 8.35 -18.38
C GLN A 34 -4.88 8.17 -16.87
N THR A 35 -5.77 8.89 -16.17
CA THR A 35 -5.95 8.78 -14.72
C THR A 35 -7.31 8.21 -14.36
N ARG A 36 -8.07 7.70 -15.33
CA ARG A 36 -9.43 7.21 -15.12
C ARG A 36 -9.64 5.85 -15.74
N LEU A 37 -10.48 5.05 -15.10
CA LEU A 37 -11.01 3.82 -15.68
C LEU A 37 -12.52 3.71 -15.43
N VAL A 38 -13.18 2.89 -16.26
CA VAL A 38 -14.56 2.45 -16.04
C VAL A 38 -14.55 0.92 -15.90
N LEU A 39 -15.23 0.43 -14.86
CA LEU A 39 -15.48 -1.00 -14.69
C LEU A 39 -16.56 -1.44 -15.68
N ASP A 40 -16.18 -2.28 -16.63
CA ASP A 40 -17.07 -2.93 -17.59
C ASP A 40 -17.14 -4.42 -17.26
N ASP A 41 -17.80 -4.70 -16.15
CA ASP A 41 -17.94 -6.01 -15.52
C ASP A 41 -19.30 -6.69 -15.82
N ASP A 42 -20.03 -6.18 -16.82
CA ASP A 42 -21.39 -6.60 -17.21
C ASP A 42 -22.41 -6.56 -16.05
N LYS A 43 -22.07 -5.91 -14.93
CA LYS A 43 -22.96 -5.73 -13.77
C LYS A 43 -23.58 -4.32 -13.81
N PRO A 44 -24.91 -4.19 -13.63
CA PRO A 44 -25.54 -2.88 -13.49
C PRO A 44 -24.89 -2.07 -12.36
N ASP A 45 -24.80 -0.76 -12.54
CA ASP A 45 -24.34 0.13 -11.47
C ASP A 45 -25.47 0.30 -10.45
N HIS A 46 -25.22 -0.06 -9.20
CA HIS A 46 -26.19 0.01 -8.12
C HIS A 46 -25.61 0.86 -6.98
N PRO A 47 -26.43 1.72 -6.34
CA PRO A 47 -25.98 2.52 -5.21
C PRO A 47 -25.55 1.67 -4.01
N GLU A 48 -26.04 0.42 -3.94
CA GLU A 48 -25.63 -0.58 -2.98
C GLU A 48 -24.74 -1.62 -3.65
N PHE A 49 -23.56 -1.83 -3.08
CA PHE A 49 -22.62 -2.86 -3.53
C PHE A 49 -21.63 -3.18 -2.42
N SER A 50 -20.94 -4.32 -2.55
CA SER A 50 -19.90 -4.73 -1.62
C SER A 50 -18.54 -4.81 -2.31
N PHE A 51 -17.47 -4.57 -1.57
CA PHE A 51 -16.11 -4.78 -2.06
C PHE A 51 -15.19 -5.33 -0.95
N LEU A 52 -14.10 -5.96 -1.36
CA LEU A 52 -13.09 -6.50 -0.45
C LEU A 52 -11.88 -5.58 -0.37
N VAL A 53 -11.21 -5.55 0.78
CA VAL A 53 -9.97 -4.79 0.97
C VAL A 53 -8.91 -5.65 1.66
N ILE A 54 -7.70 -5.60 1.11
CA ILE A 54 -6.49 -6.27 1.59
C ILE A 54 -5.26 -5.39 1.38
N GLY A 55 -4.17 -5.68 2.06
CA GLY A 55 -2.90 -4.96 1.93
C GLY A 55 -1.73 -5.77 2.49
N ASP A 56 -0.52 -5.49 1.99
CA ASP A 56 0.71 -6.02 2.57
C ASP A 56 0.72 -7.58 2.60
N THR A 57 0.34 -8.18 1.47
CA THR A 57 0.05 -9.62 1.39
C THR A 57 1.24 -10.48 1.00
N GLY A 58 2.19 -9.91 0.24
CA GLY A 58 3.13 -10.63 -0.63
C GLY A 58 4.23 -11.48 0.00
N PHE A 59 4.21 -11.85 1.27
CA PHE A 59 5.38 -12.53 1.87
C PHE A 59 5.56 -14.01 1.44
N GLY A 60 4.55 -14.61 0.79
CA GLY A 60 4.56 -16.02 0.42
C GLY A 60 4.49 -16.97 1.62
N SER A 61 4.54 -18.29 1.36
CA SER A 61 4.48 -19.30 2.42
C SER A 61 5.77 -19.30 3.26
N HIS A 62 5.66 -19.04 4.57
CA HIS A 62 6.68 -19.51 5.53
C HIS A 62 6.71 -21.04 5.47
N LYS A 63 7.87 -21.67 5.71
CA LYS A 63 8.06 -23.13 5.57
C LYS A 63 7.00 -23.98 6.32
N GLN A 64 6.28 -23.41 7.28
CA GLN A 64 5.23 -24.08 8.06
C GLN A 64 3.82 -23.45 7.98
N HIS A 65 3.63 -22.29 7.32
CA HIS A 65 2.31 -21.66 7.20
C HIS A 65 2.20 -20.57 6.13
N ASP A 66 1.00 -20.40 5.60
CA ASP A 66 0.68 -19.44 4.54
C ASP A 66 -0.51 -18.55 4.98
N PRO A 67 -0.25 -17.45 5.71
CA PRO A 67 -1.30 -16.56 6.21
C PRO A 67 -2.06 -15.90 5.05
N GLN A 68 -1.33 -15.49 4.01
CA GLN A 68 -1.90 -14.90 2.80
C GLN A 68 -2.90 -15.85 2.15
N ARG A 69 -2.54 -17.13 1.97
CA ARG A 69 -3.48 -18.13 1.44
C ARG A 69 -4.69 -18.33 2.35
N LYS A 70 -4.51 -18.30 3.66
CA LYS A 70 -5.64 -18.43 4.61
C LYS A 70 -6.63 -17.26 4.49
N ILE A 71 -6.12 -16.05 4.33
CA ILE A 71 -6.95 -14.87 4.06
C ILE A 71 -7.69 -15.02 2.73
N VAL A 72 -7.00 -15.43 1.66
CA VAL A 72 -7.65 -15.67 0.37
C VAL A 72 -8.76 -16.72 0.46
N GLU A 73 -8.54 -17.85 1.15
CA GLU A 73 -9.56 -18.88 1.35
C GLU A 73 -10.82 -18.34 2.03
N MET A 74 -10.67 -17.43 2.99
CA MET A 74 -11.82 -16.78 3.62
C MET A 74 -12.49 -15.76 2.70
N MET A 75 -11.72 -14.99 1.92
CA MET A 75 -12.25 -14.05 0.92
C MET A 75 -13.12 -14.73 -0.14
N LEU A 76 -12.78 -15.97 -0.53
CA LEU A 76 -13.55 -16.71 -1.53
C LEU A 76 -15.02 -16.92 -1.14
N ASN A 77 -15.34 -16.97 0.16
CA ASN A 77 -16.71 -17.08 0.65
C ASN A 77 -17.54 -15.80 0.44
N HIS A 78 -16.91 -14.69 0.05
CA HIS A 78 -17.54 -13.39 -0.16
C HIS A 78 -17.31 -12.83 -1.56
N ARG A 79 -16.49 -13.50 -2.36
CA ARG A 79 -16.05 -13.06 -3.68
C ARG A 79 -17.21 -12.75 -4.62
N ASP A 80 -18.20 -13.64 -4.69
CA ASP A 80 -19.27 -13.56 -5.69
C ASP A 80 -20.27 -12.43 -5.39
N ASP A 81 -20.40 -12.04 -4.12
CA ASP A 81 -21.23 -10.92 -3.66
C ASP A 81 -20.52 -9.56 -3.79
N CYS A 82 -19.23 -9.55 -4.10
CA CYS A 82 -18.44 -8.33 -4.19
C CYS A 82 -18.25 -7.89 -5.65
N ARG A 83 -18.20 -6.58 -5.86
CA ARG A 83 -17.95 -5.98 -7.17
C ARG A 83 -16.47 -5.97 -7.53
N PHE A 84 -15.59 -5.72 -6.57
CA PHE A 84 -14.16 -5.64 -6.78
C PHE A 84 -13.36 -5.90 -5.50
N VAL A 85 -12.04 -6.05 -5.65
CA VAL A 85 -11.05 -6.09 -4.57
C VAL A 85 -10.15 -4.86 -4.68
N LEU A 86 -9.93 -4.17 -3.55
CA LEU A 86 -8.89 -3.15 -3.40
C LEU A 86 -7.66 -3.77 -2.71
N HIS A 87 -6.47 -3.53 -3.26
CA HIS A 87 -5.19 -3.89 -2.63
C HIS A 87 -4.36 -2.64 -2.33
N THR A 88 -4.09 -2.36 -1.06
CA THR A 88 -3.44 -1.12 -0.60
C THR A 88 -1.91 -1.13 -0.72
N GLY A 89 -1.35 -1.85 -1.70
CA GLY A 89 0.09 -1.91 -1.96
C GLY A 89 0.87 -3.03 -1.26
N ASP A 90 2.15 -3.14 -1.63
CA ASP A 90 3.10 -4.18 -1.22
C ASP A 90 2.62 -5.60 -1.58
N VAL A 91 2.60 -5.87 -2.89
CA VAL A 91 1.90 -7.05 -3.42
C VAL A 91 2.70 -8.35 -3.35
N VAL A 92 4.05 -8.29 -3.36
CA VAL A 92 4.89 -9.50 -3.52
C VAL A 92 6.08 -9.64 -2.59
N TYR A 93 6.47 -8.58 -1.85
CA TYR A 93 7.66 -8.53 -0.97
C TYR A 93 8.92 -9.25 -1.52
N GLN A 94 10.05 -9.26 -0.83
CA GLN A 94 10.55 -8.14 -0.03
C GLN A 94 11.09 -7.00 -0.93
N VAL A 95 11.41 -7.28 -2.20
CA VAL A 95 12.01 -6.31 -3.13
C VAL A 95 11.34 -6.34 -4.50
N GLY A 96 10.00 -6.27 -4.53
CA GLY A 96 9.17 -6.04 -5.71
C GLY A 96 9.50 -6.85 -6.98
N SER A 97 10.26 -7.94 -6.86
CA SER A 97 10.89 -8.61 -7.99
C SER A 97 9.85 -9.43 -8.75
N SER A 98 9.96 -9.46 -10.08
CA SER A 98 9.12 -10.32 -10.91
C SER A 98 9.22 -11.81 -10.54
N GLU A 99 10.33 -12.23 -9.94
CA GLU A 99 10.57 -13.62 -9.52
C GLU A 99 9.62 -14.07 -8.41
N TYR A 100 9.09 -13.15 -7.62
CA TYR A 100 8.20 -13.46 -6.51
C TYR A 100 6.75 -13.61 -6.92
N TYR A 101 6.33 -13.00 -8.02
CA TYR A 101 4.93 -13.04 -8.46
C TYR A 101 4.34 -14.46 -8.58
N PRO A 102 5.02 -15.47 -9.18
CA PRO A 102 4.48 -16.82 -9.26
C PRO A 102 4.11 -17.42 -7.90
N LYS A 103 4.97 -17.26 -6.89
CA LYS A 103 4.81 -17.87 -5.57
C LYS A 103 3.99 -17.01 -4.61
N ASN A 104 4.18 -15.69 -4.64
CA ASN A 104 3.71 -14.75 -3.64
C ASN A 104 2.44 -14.00 -4.06
N PHE A 105 2.00 -14.14 -5.33
CA PHE A 105 0.74 -13.53 -5.79
C PHE A 105 -0.09 -14.52 -6.61
N ILE A 106 0.45 -15.02 -7.73
CA ILE A 106 -0.28 -15.86 -8.68
C ILE A 106 -0.81 -17.15 -8.02
N LYS A 107 0.02 -17.86 -7.26
CA LYS A 107 -0.40 -19.09 -6.57
C LYS A 107 -1.44 -18.84 -5.45
N PRO A 108 -1.24 -17.87 -4.52
CA PRO A 108 -2.23 -17.58 -3.48
C PRO A 108 -3.58 -17.13 -4.02
N TYR A 109 -3.60 -16.26 -5.04
CA TYR A 109 -4.79 -15.63 -5.64
C TYR A 109 -5.29 -16.31 -6.92
N ARG A 110 -4.90 -17.56 -7.18
CA ARG A 110 -5.22 -18.25 -8.44
C ARG A 110 -6.71 -18.24 -8.78
N GLU A 111 -7.60 -18.30 -7.80
CA GLU A 111 -9.06 -18.26 -8.01
C GLU A 111 -9.57 -16.90 -8.49
N PHE A 112 -8.78 -15.83 -8.36
CA PHE A 112 -9.07 -14.49 -8.92
C PHE A 112 -8.52 -14.31 -10.34
N LEU A 113 -7.78 -15.28 -10.87
CA LEU A 113 -7.15 -15.23 -12.19
C LEU A 113 -7.90 -16.10 -13.20
N VAL A 114 -7.92 -15.65 -14.46
CA VAL A 114 -8.26 -16.52 -15.59
C VAL A 114 -7.19 -17.60 -15.71
N ASP A 115 -7.62 -18.85 -15.97
CA ASP A 115 -6.77 -20.04 -16.02
C ASP A 115 -6.00 -20.34 -14.73
N GLY A 116 -6.53 -19.88 -13.58
CA GLY A 116 -5.95 -20.07 -12.25
C GLY A 116 -5.65 -21.53 -11.87
N ASP A 117 -6.41 -22.49 -12.38
CA ASP A 117 -6.12 -23.93 -12.16
C ASP A 117 -4.76 -24.34 -12.73
N SER A 118 -4.31 -23.63 -13.77
CA SER A 118 -2.97 -23.76 -14.38
C SER A 118 -2.04 -22.60 -13.98
N HIS A 119 -2.13 -22.11 -12.74
CA HIS A 119 -1.39 -20.93 -12.25
C HIS A 119 0.12 -20.93 -12.56
N HIS A 120 0.77 -22.09 -12.63
CA HIS A 120 2.20 -22.22 -12.97
C HIS A 120 2.54 -21.81 -14.43
N LYS A 121 1.54 -21.70 -15.31
CA LYS A 121 1.70 -21.22 -16.70
C LYS A 121 1.44 -19.73 -16.85
N ILE A 122 0.89 -19.08 -15.83
CA ILE A 122 0.56 -17.65 -15.87
C ILE A 122 1.85 -16.86 -15.67
N SER A 123 2.23 -16.09 -16.69
CA SER A 123 3.31 -15.10 -16.56
C SER A 123 2.82 -13.91 -15.74
N TYR A 124 3.66 -13.37 -14.86
CA TYR A 124 3.32 -12.21 -14.04
C TYR A 124 2.90 -10.99 -14.86
N ASP A 125 3.47 -10.82 -16.05
CA ASP A 125 3.14 -9.71 -16.95
C ASP A 125 1.97 -9.99 -17.90
N LYS A 126 1.24 -11.10 -17.69
CA LYS A 126 0.06 -11.50 -18.48
C LYS A 126 -1.11 -11.93 -17.60
N MET A 127 -1.12 -11.53 -16.33
CA MET A 127 -2.25 -11.81 -15.44
C MET A 127 -3.52 -11.14 -15.98
N VAL A 128 -4.60 -11.91 -16.02
CA VAL A 128 -5.95 -11.42 -16.31
C VAL A 128 -6.85 -11.83 -15.15
N PHE A 129 -7.55 -10.87 -14.56
CA PHE A 129 -8.41 -11.14 -13.40
C PHE A 129 -9.84 -11.45 -13.83
N ASN A 130 -10.49 -12.38 -13.15
CA ASN A 130 -11.89 -12.75 -13.39
C ASN A 130 -12.89 -11.93 -12.53
N LEU A 131 -12.37 -11.10 -11.62
CA LEU A 131 -13.07 -10.09 -10.83
C LEU A 131 -12.17 -8.85 -10.81
N PRO A 132 -12.69 -7.61 -10.88
CA PRO A 132 -11.82 -6.44 -10.79
C PRO A 132 -10.95 -6.45 -9.53
N PHE A 133 -9.64 -6.39 -9.75
CA PHE A 133 -8.61 -6.41 -8.72
C PHE A 133 -7.77 -5.14 -8.89
N LEU A 134 -8.04 -4.16 -8.04
CA LEU A 134 -7.58 -2.78 -8.18
C LEU A 134 -6.49 -2.52 -7.14
N THR A 135 -5.27 -2.31 -7.61
CA THR A 135 -4.09 -2.18 -6.76
C THR A 135 -3.49 -0.78 -6.85
N ILE A 136 -2.69 -0.43 -5.85
CA ILE A 136 -1.74 0.70 -5.86
C ILE A 136 -0.35 0.17 -5.51
N PRO A 137 0.74 0.85 -5.88
CA PRO A 137 2.08 0.45 -5.47
C PRO A 137 2.35 0.81 -4.00
N GLY A 138 3.00 -0.10 -3.27
CA GLY A 138 3.64 0.17 -1.98
C GLY A 138 5.15 0.41 -2.12
N ASN A 139 5.86 0.61 -1.01
CA ASN A 139 7.29 0.88 -1.04
C ASN A 139 8.10 -0.34 -1.50
N HIS A 140 7.69 -1.55 -1.10
CA HIS A 140 8.35 -2.78 -1.53
C HIS A 140 8.16 -3.06 -3.02
N ASP A 141 7.16 -2.45 -3.66
CA ASP A 141 6.97 -2.54 -5.11
C ASP A 141 7.99 -1.70 -5.90
N TYR A 142 8.63 -0.71 -5.25
CA TYR A 142 9.68 0.14 -5.84
C TYR A 142 11.11 -0.26 -5.47
N TYR A 143 11.27 -1.00 -4.39
CA TYR A 143 12.57 -1.39 -3.86
C TYR A 143 13.44 -2.15 -4.87
N ASP A 144 14.73 -1.82 -4.85
CA ASP A 144 15.77 -2.42 -5.68
C ASP A 144 16.85 -3.11 -4.84
N LEU A 145 17.55 -4.04 -5.47
CA LEU A 145 18.75 -4.65 -4.88
C LEU A 145 20.00 -3.95 -5.44
N PRO A 146 20.97 -3.57 -4.60
CA PRO A 146 22.24 -3.05 -5.10
C PRO A 146 22.94 -4.10 -5.99
N PHE A 147 23.47 -3.66 -7.13
CA PHE A 147 24.00 -4.52 -8.20
C PHE A 147 25.04 -5.55 -7.72
N ILE A 148 25.89 -5.17 -6.77
CA ILE A 148 26.94 -6.04 -6.19
C ILE A 148 26.32 -7.28 -5.51
N TYR A 149 25.15 -7.16 -4.88
CA TYR A 149 24.47 -8.29 -4.25
C TYR A 149 23.85 -9.24 -5.27
N GLY A 150 23.32 -8.72 -6.38
CA GLY A 150 22.85 -9.57 -7.48
C GLY A 150 23.97 -10.45 -8.03
N VAL A 151 25.18 -9.88 -8.17
CA VAL A 151 26.37 -10.63 -8.60
C VAL A 151 26.87 -11.60 -7.52
N MET A 152 26.96 -11.18 -6.25
CA MET A 152 27.38 -12.07 -5.17
C MET A 152 26.40 -13.23 -4.95
N ALA A 153 25.08 -13.01 -5.10
CA ALA A 153 24.07 -14.05 -5.05
C ALA A 153 24.30 -15.11 -6.15
N GLN A 154 24.67 -14.68 -7.37
CA GLN A 154 25.01 -15.59 -8.47
C GLN A 154 26.29 -16.40 -8.20
N VAL A 155 27.34 -15.74 -7.71
CA VAL A 155 28.65 -16.38 -7.48
C VAL A 155 28.62 -17.34 -6.29
N THR A 156 27.82 -17.05 -5.26
CA THR A 156 27.72 -17.88 -4.05
C THR A 156 26.61 -18.92 -4.10
N TRP A 157 25.78 -18.96 -5.16
CA TRP A 157 24.65 -19.90 -5.27
C TRP A 157 25.01 -21.38 -5.07
N PRO A 158 26.08 -21.93 -5.69
CA PRO A 158 26.47 -23.33 -5.48
C PRO A 158 26.96 -23.57 -4.05
N LEU A 159 27.66 -22.59 -3.47
CA LEU A 159 28.25 -22.67 -2.13
C LEU A 159 27.17 -22.55 -1.04
N ARG A 160 26.12 -21.76 -1.25
CA ARG A 160 24.93 -21.66 -0.37
C ARG A 160 24.05 -22.90 -0.40
N HIS A 161 24.01 -23.62 -1.52
CA HIS A 161 23.32 -24.91 -1.58
C HIS A 161 24.09 -26.02 -0.84
N LEU A 162 25.42 -25.88 -0.74
CA LEU A 162 26.29 -26.80 0.02
C LEU A 162 26.38 -26.45 1.52
N LEU A 163 26.56 -25.17 1.83
CA LEU A 163 26.56 -24.61 3.18
C LEU A 163 25.13 -24.16 3.45
N LYS A 164 24.32 -24.95 4.17
CA LYS A 164 22.98 -24.56 4.64
C LYS A 164 23.03 -23.28 5.49
N THR A 165 23.26 -22.12 4.88
CA THR A 165 23.27 -20.83 5.57
C THR A 165 21.86 -20.55 6.03
N LYS A 166 21.67 -20.52 7.35
CA LYS A 166 20.38 -20.68 8.03
C LYS A 166 19.48 -19.45 7.97
N LEU A 167 20.03 -18.29 7.62
CA LEU A 167 19.27 -17.15 7.16
C LEU A 167 19.05 -17.31 5.65
N ASP A 168 17.87 -17.80 5.26
CA ASP A 168 17.33 -17.60 3.91
C ASP A 168 17.12 -16.08 3.74
N LEU A 169 18.19 -15.35 3.43
CA LEU A 169 18.08 -14.03 2.85
C LEU A 169 17.39 -14.27 1.50
N ASN A 170 16.04 -14.23 1.49
CA ASN A 170 15.18 -14.26 0.31
C ASN A 170 15.46 -13.00 -0.53
N VAL A 171 16.66 -12.95 -1.07
CA VAL A 171 17.18 -11.89 -1.94
C VAL A 171 17.16 -12.51 -3.31
N GLY A 172 16.16 -12.11 -4.10
CA GLY A 172 16.02 -12.48 -5.50
C GLY A 172 17.22 -12.03 -6.30
N TRP A 173 17.27 -12.39 -7.57
CA TRP A 173 18.43 -12.11 -8.41
C TRP A 173 18.51 -10.62 -8.76
N HIS A 174 17.36 -9.95 -8.71
CA HIS A 174 17.21 -8.52 -8.92
C HIS A 174 16.05 -7.96 -8.08
N GLY A 175 15.98 -6.63 -7.95
CA GLY A 175 14.85 -5.95 -7.32
C GLY A 175 13.70 -5.66 -8.30
N SER A 176 12.88 -4.67 -8.01
CA SER A 176 11.71 -4.30 -8.83
C SER A 176 12.06 -3.62 -10.17
N HIS A 177 13.31 -3.17 -10.32
CA HIS A 177 13.77 -2.19 -11.30
C HIS A 177 12.96 -0.90 -11.22
N LYS A 178 12.93 -0.27 -10.05
CA LYS A 178 12.20 0.97 -9.76
C LYS A 178 10.71 0.84 -10.12
N GLY A 179 10.06 -0.26 -9.72
CA GLY A 179 8.64 -0.53 -9.97
C GLY A 179 8.27 -1.15 -11.32
N LYS A 180 9.23 -1.59 -12.15
CA LYS A 180 8.95 -2.14 -13.48
C LYS A 180 8.12 -3.41 -13.41
N ALA A 181 8.41 -4.28 -12.44
CA ALA A 181 7.67 -5.51 -12.25
C ALA A 181 6.20 -5.24 -11.92
N TYR A 182 5.93 -4.33 -10.98
CA TYR A 182 4.59 -3.86 -10.65
C TYR A 182 3.86 -3.28 -11.86
N THR A 183 4.52 -2.38 -12.61
CA THR A 183 3.93 -1.81 -13.84
C THR A 183 3.50 -2.90 -14.83
N LYS A 184 4.38 -3.87 -15.10
CA LYS A 184 4.08 -4.95 -16.04
C LYS A 184 2.97 -5.89 -15.55
N ALA A 185 2.85 -6.06 -14.22
CA ALA A 185 1.86 -6.91 -13.61
C ALA A 185 0.45 -6.28 -13.63
N PHE A 186 0.33 -4.99 -13.32
CA PHE A 186 -0.97 -4.36 -13.06
C PHE A 186 -1.31 -3.19 -13.97
N LEU A 187 -0.33 -2.38 -14.39
CA LEU A 187 -0.59 -1.21 -15.21
C LEU A 187 -0.64 -1.55 -16.70
N ASP A 188 -1.25 -0.68 -17.49
CA ASP A 188 -1.19 -0.77 -18.94
C ASP A 188 0.18 -0.31 -19.44
N TYR A 189 1.06 -1.28 -19.70
CA TYR A 189 2.46 -1.01 -20.01
C TYR A 189 2.67 -0.66 -21.49
N LEU A 190 2.49 0.61 -21.83
CA LEU A 190 2.50 1.13 -23.21
C LEU A 190 3.89 1.33 -23.82
N LYS A 191 4.96 1.45 -23.00
CA LYS A 191 6.34 1.71 -23.48
C LYS A 191 6.86 0.78 -24.59
N PRO A 192 6.52 -0.53 -24.63
CA PRO A 192 6.96 -1.41 -25.72
C PRO A 192 6.27 -1.18 -27.07
N LEU A 193 5.11 -0.50 -27.10
CA LEU A 193 4.30 -0.30 -28.31
C LEU A 193 4.90 0.80 -29.21
N LYS A 194 6.00 0.48 -29.91
CA LYS A 194 6.78 1.45 -30.69
C LYS A 194 6.57 1.34 -32.20
N TYR A 195 6.05 0.22 -32.69
CA TYR A 195 5.86 0.04 -34.13
C TYR A 195 4.64 0.81 -34.63
N TRP A 196 4.68 1.22 -35.90
CA TRP A 196 3.63 2.02 -36.53
C TRP A 196 2.24 1.39 -36.33
N GLY A 197 1.27 2.21 -35.92
CA GLY A 197 -0.12 1.80 -35.65
C GLY A 197 -0.36 0.96 -34.40
N GLN A 198 0.67 0.44 -33.70
CA GLN A 198 0.45 -0.41 -32.52
C GLN A 198 -0.18 0.34 -31.35
N LEU A 199 0.35 1.51 -31.01
CA LEU A 199 -0.21 2.31 -29.92
C LEU A 199 -1.63 2.75 -30.27
N GLU A 200 -1.86 3.23 -31.50
CA GLU A 200 -3.17 3.67 -31.96
C GLU A 200 -4.22 2.55 -31.83
N ASN A 201 -3.93 1.38 -32.40
CA ASN A 201 -4.82 0.22 -32.32
C ASN A 201 -5.07 -0.20 -30.87
N HIS A 202 -4.04 -0.15 -30.01
CA HIS A 202 -4.18 -0.47 -28.59
C HIS A 202 -5.11 0.53 -27.87
N LEU A 203 -4.90 1.83 -28.08
CA LEU A 203 -5.74 2.89 -27.51
C LEU A 203 -7.18 2.78 -28.00
N ASP A 204 -7.38 2.51 -29.30
CA ASP A 204 -8.70 2.39 -29.92
C ASP A 204 -9.42 1.08 -29.54
N HIS A 205 -8.69 0.09 -29.02
CA HIS A 205 -9.28 -1.13 -28.49
C HIS A 205 -9.61 -1.03 -27.00
N HIS A 206 -8.71 -0.44 -26.19
CA HIS A 206 -8.78 -0.52 -24.72
C HIS A 206 -9.20 0.78 -24.03
N TYR A 207 -8.99 1.95 -24.64
CA TYR A 207 -9.39 3.25 -24.10
C TYR A 207 -10.67 3.73 -24.77
N THR A 208 -11.75 2.96 -24.62
CA THR A 208 -13.02 3.16 -25.35
C THR A 208 -14.16 3.65 -24.47
N ALA A 209 -14.03 3.54 -23.14
CA ALA A 209 -15.00 4.09 -22.21
C ALA A 209 -15.00 5.62 -22.30
N LYS A 210 -16.17 6.25 -22.14
CA LYS A 210 -16.32 7.71 -22.21
C LYS A 210 -16.79 8.25 -20.87
N THR A 211 -16.20 9.36 -20.47
CA THR A 211 -16.53 10.07 -19.24
C THR A 211 -16.57 11.56 -19.51
N ASP A 212 -16.90 12.35 -18.49
CA ASP A 212 -16.86 13.81 -18.51
C ASP A 212 -15.44 14.39 -18.77
N THR A 213 -14.39 13.58 -18.62
CA THR A 213 -12.99 13.99 -18.91
C THR A 213 -12.40 13.33 -20.14
N GLY A 214 -13.26 12.85 -21.05
CA GLY A 214 -12.85 12.26 -22.32
C GLY A 214 -12.90 10.72 -22.32
N ARG A 215 -12.13 10.11 -23.22
CA ARG A 215 -11.98 8.66 -23.32
C ARG A 215 -11.12 8.15 -22.17
N CYS A 216 -11.39 6.96 -21.64
CA CYS A 216 -10.58 6.38 -20.58
C CYS A 216 -10.51 4.86 -20.71
N LEU A 217 -9.67 4.24 -19.87
CA LEU A 217 -9.42 2.81 -19.91
C LEU A 217 -10.69 2.03 -19.53
N ARG A 218 -11.07 1.08 -20.38
CA ARG A 218 -12.18 0.15 -20.13
C ARG A 218 -11.63 -1.09 -19.44
N TYR A 219 -11.90 -1.25 -18.14
CA TYR A 219 -11.46 -2.41 -17.38
C TYR A 219 -12.47 -3.54 -17.56
N GLN A 220 -12.05 -4.65 -18.16
CA GLN A 220 -12.91 -5.77 -18.55
C GLN A 220 -12.46 -7.06 -17.87
N PRO A 221 -13.12 -7.51 -16.78
CA PRO A 221 -12.84 -8.80 -16.16
C PRO A 221 -12.86 -9.94 -17.18
N GLY A 222 -11.90 -10.85 -17.07
CA GLY A 222 -11.72 -11.96 -17.97
C GLY A 222 -11.06 -11.63 -19.31
N LYS A 223 -10.85 -10.34 -19.65
CA LYS A 223 -10.34 -9.91 -20.96
C LYS A 223 -9.15 -8.96 -20.87
N PHE A 224 -9.35 -7.80 -20.23
CA PHE A 224 -8.34 -6.75 -20.14
C PHE A 224 -8.46 -6.03 -18.79
N THR A 225 -7.60 -6.41 -17.86
CA THR A 225 -7.69 -6.01 -16.44
C THR A 225 -6.49 -5.18 -16.02
N ARG A 226 -6.10 -4.21 -16.85
CA ARG A 226 -5.00 -3.28 -16.56
C ARG A 226 -5.49 -2.01 -15.91
N LEU A 227 -4.61 -1.35 -15.16
CA LEU A 227 -4.84 -0.04 -14.56
C LEU A 227 -4.18 1.05 -15.40
N PRO A 228 -4.78 2.25 -15.50
CA PRO A 228 -4.32 3.26 -16.44
C PRO A 228 -3.03 3.95 -16.00
N ASN A 229 -2.79 4.06 -14.69
CA ASN A 229 -1.64 4.75 -14.11
C ASN A 229 -1.43 4.34 -12.63
N ARG A 230 -0.33 4.77 -12.00
CA ARG A 230 0.00 4.50 -10.59
C ARG A 230 -0.95 5.17 -9.59
N TYR A 231 -1.62 6.23 -10.04
CA TYR A 231 -2.71 6.92 -9.36
C TYR A 231 -3.86 7.07 -10.36
N TYR A 232 -5.09 6.84 -9.91
CA TYR A 232 -6.25 6.81 -10.80
C TYR A 232 -7.56 6.96 -10.03
N THR A 233 -8.64 7.20 -10.76
CA THR A 233 -10.00 7.25 -10.21
C THR A 233 -10.97 6.39 -11.03
N PHE A 234 -12.00 5.91 -10.36
CA PHE A 234 -13.15 5.24 -10.96
C PHE A 234 -14.39 5.50 -10.10
N ARG A 235 -15.57 5.25 -10.66
CA ARG A 235 -16.85 5.40 -9.97
C ARG A 235 -17.58 4.06 -9.91
N SER A 236 -18.21 3.79 -8.77
CA SER A 236 -19.13 2.66 -8.57
C SER A 236 -20.22 3.09 -7.60
N GLY A 237 -21.49 2.88 -7.95
CA GLY A 237 -22.65 3.20 -7.11
C GLY A 237 -22.74 4.66 -6.67
N GLY A 238 -22.28 5.59 -7.52
CA GLY A 238 -22.19 7.02 -7.17
C GLY A 238 -21.10 7.37 -6.15
N ILE A 239 -20.17 6.44 -5.88
CA ILE A 239 -18.98 6.67 -5.05
C ILE A 239 -17.77 6.85 -5.96
N ASP A 240 -17.06 7.98 -5.81
CA ASP A 240 -15.76 8.18 -6.45
C ASP A 240 -14.66 7.58 -5.59
N PHE A 241 -13.82 6.74 -6.19
CA PHE A 241 -12.64 6.16 -5.56
C PHE A 241 -11.38 6.82 -6.10
N PHE A 242 -10.44 7.20 -5.23
CA PHE A 242 -9.18 7.85 -5.59
C PHE A 242 -8.01 7.00 -5.10
N ALA A 243 -7.30 6.39 -6.04
CA ALA A 243 -6.09 5.60 -5.82
C ALA A 243 -4.88 6.53 -5.84
N LEU A 244 -4.06 6.51 -4.78
CA LEU A 244 -2.85 7.33 -4.69
C LEU A 244 -1.59 6.49 -4.52
N ASP A 245 -0.55 6.87 -5.24
CA ASP A 245 0.81 6.42 -5.01
C ASP A 245 1.51 7.32 -3.99
N SER A 246 1.35 6.97 -2.71
CA SER A 246 1.99 7.67 -1.59
C SER A 246 3.53 7.63 -1.58
N ASN A 247 4.17 6.74 -2.37
CA ASN A 247 5.62 6.66 -2.46
C ASN A 247 6.27 7.89 -3.11
N THR A 248 5.48 8.74 -3.74
CA THR A 248 5.97 9.91 -4.49
C THR A 248 5.72 11.24 -3.77
N PHE A 249 5.13 11.21 -2.58
CA PHE A 249 4.93 12.39 -1.73
C PHE A 249 5.15 12.13 -0.23
N ASN A 250 5.82 11.02 0.12
CA ASN A 250 6.20 10.65 1.49
C ASN A 250 7.61 11.14 1.89
N SER A 251 8.22 12.09 1.18
CA SER A 251 9.51 12.65 1.61
C SER A 251 9.34 13.59 2.80
N PRO A 252 10.15 13.42 3.86
CA PRO A 252 10.12 14.29 5.04
C PRO A 252 10.46 15.73 4.67
N ALA A 253 10.17 16.67 5.57
CA ALA A 253 10.69 18.03 5.42
C ALA A 253 12.21 18.03 5.67
N PRO A 254 12.98 18.89 5.00
CA PRO A 254 14.39 19.07 5.32
C PRO A 254 14.56 19.48 6.77
N ILE A 255 15.61 18.95 7.41
CA ILE A 255 15.99 19.38 8.75
C ILE A 255 16.58 20.79 8.62
N PRO A 256 16.12 21.81 9.38
CA PRO A 256 16.62 23.17 9.26
C PRO A 256 18.10 23.30 9.64
N ASP A 257 18.82 24.26 9.04
CA ASP A 257 20.16 24.67 9.47
C ASP A 257 20.12 25.62 10.68
N THR A 258 19.50 25.15 11.77
CA THR A 258 19.51 25.82 13.07
C THR A 258 20.22 24.96 14.11
N ARG A 259 20.51 25.52 15.30
CA ARG A 259 21.11 24.74 16.40
C ARG A 259 20.25 23.54 16.80
N GLU A 260 18.93 23.73 16.78
CA GLU A 260 17.95 22.68 17.07
C GLU A 260 17.96 21.61 15.97
N GLY A 261 18.03 22.03 14.70
CA GLY A 261 18.14 21.11 13.57
C GLY A 261 19.45 20.30 13.59
N GLU A 262 20.58 20.93 13.90
CA GLU A 262 21.86 20.22 14.09
C GLU A 262 21.80 19.21 15.25
N ALA A 263 21.17 19.58 16.38
CA ALA A 263 20.98 18.66 17.50
C ALA A 263 20.11 17.45 17.10
N PHE A 264 19.06 17.69 16.32
CA PHE A 264 18.20 16.64 15.78
C PHE A 264 18.94 15.72 14.79
N ARG A 265 19.78 16.27 13.89
CA ARG A 265 20.64 15.46 13.00
C ARG A 265 21.54 14.50 13.77
N ARG A 266 22.24 15.00 14.81
CA ARG A 266 23.10 14.16 15.66
C ARG A 266 22.32 13.07 16.38
N LEU A 267 21.08 13.34 16.78
CA LEU A 267 20.20 12.33 17.39
C LEU A 267 19.85 11.23 16.40
N LEU A 268 19.52 11.58 15.15
CA LEU A 268 19.23 10.63 14.08
C LEU A 268 20.46 9.80 13.71
N GLU A 269 21.64 10.41 13.56
CA GLU A 269 22.91 9.72 13.29
C GLU A 269 23.22 8.70 14.39
N LYS A 270 23.15 9.13 15.66
CA LYS A 270 23.35 8.23 16.82
C LYS A 270 22.35 7.08 16.80
N ARG A 271 21.08 7.35 16.48
CA ARG A 271 20.06 6.30 16.39
C ARG A 271 20.37 5.32 15.26
N GLY A 272 20.89 5.81 14.13
CA GLY A 272 21.37 4.97 13.03
C GLY A 272 22.49 4.02 13.47
N ASP A 273 23.47 4.51 14.22
CA ASP A 273 24.56 3.68 14.77
C ASP A 273 24.04 2.61 15.73
N GLU A 274 23.10 2.97 16.62
CA GLU A 274 22.46 2.03 17.55
C GLU A 274 21.71 0.91 16.81
N LEU A 275 20.99 1.26 15.74
CA LEU A 275 20.23 0.32 14.92
C LEU A 275 21.15 -0.65 14.17
N GLU A 276 22.27 -0.18 13.62
CA GLU A 276 23.25 -1.06 12.98
C GLU A 276 23.90 -2.02 14.01
N ALA A 277 24.17 -1.56 15.23
CA ALA A 277 24.65 -2.44 16.30
C ALA A 277 23.61 -3.51 16.70
N GLU A 278 22.34 -3.11 16.87
CA GLU A 278 21.23 -4.04 17.16
C GLU A 278 21.06 -5.07 16.02
N LYS A 279 21.15 -4.62 14.77
CA LYS A 279 21.09 -5.48 13.59
C LYS A 279 22.17 -6.56 13.60
N MET A 280 23.42 -6.20 13.93
CA MET A 280 24.51 -7.18 14.00
C MET A 280 24.27 -8.23 15.09
N GLN A 281 23.75 -7.82 16.25
CA GLN A 281 23.40 -8.76 17.33
C GLN A 281 22.28 -9.73 16.93
N LEU A 282 21.25 -9.26 16.22
CA LEU A 282 20.18 -10.13 15.73
C LEU A 282 20.67 -11.13 14.67
N ILE A 283 21.57 -10.68 13.78
CA ILE A 283 22.20 -11.56 12.78
C ILE A 283 23.02 -12.63 13.50
N GLU A 284 23.86 -12.27 14.48
CA GLU A 284 24.65 -13.23 15.25
C GLU A 284 23.76 -14.25 15.97
N ALA A 285 22.69 -13.78 16.64
CA ALA A 285 21.73 -14.67 17.30
C ALA A 285 21.09 -15.67 16.32
N SER A 286 20.73 -15.21 15.12
CA SER A 286 20.09 -16.07 14.11
C SER A 286 20.97 -17.22 13.61
N VAL A 287 22.30 -17.05 13.61
CA VAL A 287 23.25 -18.10 13.19
C VAL A 287 23.21 -19.30 14.15
N THR A 288 22.86 -19.06 15.41
CA THR A 288 22.84 -20.10 16.45
C THR A 288 21.61 -21.02 16.40
N LEU A 289 20.53 -20.57 15.74
CA LEU A 289 19.25 -21.28 15.65
C LEU A 289 19.22 -22.28 14.49
N ASP A 290 18.42 -23.34 14.58
CA ASP A 290 18.19 -24.35 13.55
C ASP A 290 16.80 -24.19 12.91
N ALA A 291 16.78 -23.93 11.60
CA ALA A 291 15.55 -23.78 10.83
C ALA A 291 14.77 -25.09 10.66
N ASP A 292 15.43 -26.25 10.84
CA ASP A 292 14.79 -27.55 10.78
C ASP A 292 14.07 -27.90 12.11
N ASN A 293 14.41 -27.22 13.22
CA ASN A 293 13.70 -27.32 14.50
C ASN A 293 12.48 -26.38 14.51
N PRO A 294 11.23 -26.88 14.71
CA PRO A 294 10.04 -26.04 14.67
C PRO A 294 9.97 -24.89 15.68
N GLU A 295 10.57 -25.04 16.86
CA GLU A 295 10.60 -23.97 17.87
C GLU A 295 11.59 -22.88 17.50
N GLU A 296 12.80 -23.28 17.11
CA GLU A 296 13.86 -22.36 16.67
C GLU A 296 13.51 -21.70 15.33
N ALA A 297 12.76 -22.37 14.45
CA ALA A 297 12.22 -21.78 13.23
C ALA A 297 11.25 -20.61 13.50
N GLU A 298 10.42 -20.71 14.54
CA GLU A 298 9.55 -19.59 14.93
C GLU A 298 10.35 -18.43 15.53
N GLN A 299 11.44 -18.73 16.24
CA GLN A 299 12.36 -17.70 16.73
C GLN A 299 13.11 -17.01 15.58
N LEU A 300 13.54 -17.76 14.57
CA LEU A 300 14.14 -17.22 13.34
C LEU A 300 13.17 -16.29 12.60
N ASP A 301 11.91 -16.67 12.46
CA ASP A 301 10.88 -15.79 11.89
C ASP A 301 10.74 -14.50 12.70
N ASP A 302 10.72 -14.57 14.04
CA ASP A 302 10.68 -13.36 14.88
C ASP A 302 11.92 -12.46 14.72
N LEU A 303 13.11 -13.04 14.55
CA LEU A 303 14.34 -12.29 14.31
C LEU A 303 14.31 -11.62 12.93
N ASN A 304 13.87 -12.31 11.89
CA ASN A 304 13.69 -11.73 10.55
C ASN A 304 12.72 -10.55 10.58
N VAL A 305 11.59 -10.73 11.26
CA VAL A 305 10.57 -9.69 11.48
C VAL A 305 11.16 -8.46 12.17
N LYS A 306 12.11 -8.62 13.11
CA LYS A 306 12.81 -7.50 13.76
C LYS A 306 13.86 -6.86 12.86
N LEU A 307 14.63 -7.64 12.12
CA LEU A 307 15.60 -7.15 11.14
C LEU A 307 14.92 -6.26 10.08
N GLU A 308 13.76 -6.67 9.59
CA GLU A 308 12.92 -5.87 8.69
C GLU A 308 12.52 -4.52 9.33
N GLN A 309 12.13 -4.50 10.61
CA GLN A 309 11.81 -3.23 11.30
C GLN A 309 13.01 -2.31 11.38
N ILE A 310 14.18 -2.87 11.71
CA ILE A 310 15.40 -2.08 11.78
C ILE A 310 15.73 -1.50 10.41
N ASP A 311 15.65 -2.30 9.35
CA ASP A 311 15.91 -1.83 7.99
C ASP A 311 14.94 -0.71 7.56
N GLU A 312 13.65 -0.83 7.89
CA GLU A 312 12.66 0.23 7.61
C GLU A 312 12.94 1.52 8.38
N VAL A 313 13.27 1.43 9.67
CA VAL A 313 13.58 2.63 10.49
C VAL A 313 14.89 3.26 10.01
N SER A 314 15.91 2.46 9.68
CA SER A 314 17.15 2.96 9.10
C SER A 314 16.93 3.65 7.76
N LEU A 315 16.04 3.13 6.91
CA LEU A 315 15.64 3.77 5.66
C LEU A 315 14.94 5.12 5.91
N ASP A 316 14.04 5.22 6.90
CA ASP A 316 13.39 6.48 7.27
C ASP A 316 14.41 7.51 7.79
N ILE A 317 15.34 7.10 8.67
CA ILE A 317 16.42 7.97 9.17
C ILE A 317 17.29 8.49 8.02
N ASN A 318 17.74 7.60 7.13
CA ASN A 318 18.55 7.98 5.98
C ASN A 318 17.81 8.98 5.08
N LYS A 319 16.49 8.79 4.90
CA LYS A 319 15.66 9.70 4.12
C LYS A 319 15.52 11.07 4.79
N GLN A 320 15.41 11.12 6.11
CA GLN A 320 15.38 12.38 6.87
C GLN A 320 16.72 13.12 6.76
N LEU A 321 17.83 12.41 6.91
CA LEU A 321 19.19 12.99 6.81
C LEU A 321 19.53 13.45 5.40
N ALA A 322 19.03 12.77 4.37
CA ALA A 322 19.28 13.11 2.96
C ALA A 322 18.30 14.15 2.39
N SER A 323 17.23 14.51 3.12
CA SER A 323 16.22 15.44 2.60
C SER A 323 16.73 16.88 2.59
N ASP A 324 16.56 17.53 1.45
CA ASP A 324 16.94 18.93 1.19
C ASP A 324 15.80 19.70 0.48
N GLU A 325 15.99 21.00 0.25
CA GLU A 325 14.98 21.84 -0.42
C GLU A 325 14.70 21.43 -1.88
N GLU A 326 15.63 20.73 -2.51
CA GLU A 326 15.52 20.23 -3.89
C GLU A 326 14.82 18.87 -3.99
N THR A 327 14.50 18.26 -2.85
CA THR A 327 13.88 16.95 -2.77
C THR A 327 12.53 16.95 -3.47
N THR A 328 12.44 16.19 -4.56
CA THR A 328 11.25 16.13 -5.41
C THR A 328 10.02 15.61 -4.66
N ILE A 329 8.91 16.30 -4.83
CA ILE A 329 7.58 15.90 -4.36
C ILE A 329 6.64 15.92 -5.56
N ASP A 330 5.77 14.93 -5.64
CA ASP A 330 4.81 14.77 -6.71
C ASP A 330 3.59 15.69 -6.60
N PHE A 331 3.82 16.98 -6.76
CA PHE A 331 2.76 17.99 -6.75
C PHE A 331 1.76 17.81 -7.91
N GLU A 332 2.15 17.15 -9.01
CA GLU A 332 1.23 16.80 -10.10
C GLU A 332 0.12 15.86 -9.61
N GLN A 333 0.46 14.80 -8.89
CA GLN A 333 -0.54 13.89 -8.32
C GLN A 333 -1.37 14.57 -7.22
N LEU A 334 -0.75 15.39 -6.35
CA LEU A 334 -1.46 16.09 -5.29
C LEU A 334 -2.45 17.12 -5.85
N ASP A 335 -2.06 17.83 -6.91
CA ASP A 335 -2.93 18.77 -7.61
C ASP A 335 -4.04 18.04 -8.38
N TRP A 336 -3.72 16.90 -9.01
CA TRP A 336 -4.72 16.02 -9.60
C TRP A 336 -5.77 15.61 -8.55
N LEU A 337 -5.36 15.16 -7.37
CA LEU A 337 -6.31 14.79 -6.30
C LEU A 337 -7.17 15.96 -5.88
N ARG A 338 -6.57 17.15 -5.69
CA ARG A 338 -7.29 18.40 -5.38
C ARG A 338 -8.38 18.68 -6.41
N GLN A 339 -8.01 18.72 -7.68
CA GLN A 339 -8.94 19.00 -8.78
C GLN A 339 -10.05 17.96 -8.87
N ARG A 340 -9.73 16.67 -8.72
CA ARG A 340 -10.71 15.58 -8.79
C ARG A 340 -11.68 15.57 -7.63
N LEU A 341 -11.22 15.89 -6.42
CA LEU A 341 -12.12 16.05 -5.28
C LEU A 341 -13.07 17.23 -5.47
N ILE A 342 -12.58 18.39 -5.92
CA ILE A 342 -13.42 19.56 -6.23
C ILE A 342 -14.48 19.19 -7.29
N GLN A 343 -14.05 18.57 -8.39
CA GLN A 343 -14.95 18.13 -9.46
C GLN A 343 -15.98 17.12 -8.94
N SER A 344 -15.55 16.17 -8.11
CA SER A 344 -16.41 15.19 -7.47
C SER A 344 -17.48 15.85 -6.59
N TRP A 345 -17.15 16.92 -5.86
CA TRP A 345 -18.09 17.74 -5.09
C TRP A 345 -19.10 18.52 -5.95
N GLN A 346 -18.70 18.91 -7.16
CA GLN A 346 -19.56 19.62 -8.11
C GLN A 346 -20.45 18.68 -8.94
N THR A 347 -20.21 17.37 -8.89
CA THR A 347 -20.96 16.38 -9.66
C THR A 347 -22.16 15.87 -8.87
N GLN A 348 -23.38 16.16 -9.34
CA GLN A 348 -24.63 15.85 -8.63
C GLN A 348 -24.85 14.36 -8.34
N ASP A 349 -24.43 13.48 -9.25
CA ASP A 349 -24.58 12.03 -9.11
C ASP A 349 -23.56 11.41 -8.14
N VAL A 350 -22.61 12.20 -7.62
CA VAL A 350 -21.64 11.72 -6.63
C VAL A 350 -22.19 11.94 -5.23
N ARG A 351 -22.38 10.83 -4.55
CA ARG A 351 -22.85 10.78 -3.15
C ARG A 351 -21.70 10.65 -2.16
N GLY A 352 -20.59 9.99 -2.52
CA GLY A 352 -19.42 9.89 -1.65
C GLY A 352 -18.08 9.67 -2.34
N ARG A 353 -17.03 9.71 -1.52
CA ARG A 353 -15.62 9.82 -1.91
C ARG A 353 -14.78 8.93 -1.01
N VAL A 354 -14.06 7.99 -1.62
CA VAL A 354 -13.15 7.07 -0.92
C VAL A 354 -11.73 7.31 -1.44
N ILE A 355 -10.78 7.53 -0.54
CA ILE A 355 -9.36 7.56 -0.91
C ILE A 355 -8.70 6.26 -0.47
N TYR A 356 -7.78 5.73 -1.29
CA TYR A 356 -6.90 4.65 -0.85
C TYR A 356 -5.47 4.86 -1.31
N LEU A 357 -4.54 4.62 -0.38
CA LEU A 357 -3.11 4.88 -0.52
C LEU A 357 -2.30 3.89 0.32
N HIS A 358 -1.00 3.71 0.07
CA HIS A 358 -0.24 2.72 0.82
C HIS A 358 0.13 3.20 2.24
N HIS A 359 0.80 4.35 2.37
CA HIS A 359 1.30 4.82 3.66
C HIS A 359 0.19 5.50 4.49
N PRO A 360 -0.09 5.08 5.74
CA PRO A 360 -1.10 5.69 6.59
C PRO A 360 -0.65 7.06 7.13
N PRO A 361 -1.45 8.13 7.00
CA PRO A 361 -1.20 9.40 7.69
C PRO A 361 -1.36 9.35 9.21
N TYR A 362 -2.25 8.48 9.67
CA TYR A 362 -2.63 8.26 11.06
C TYR A 362 -2.58 6.76 11.31
N VAL A 363 -1.88 6.35 12.37
CA VAL A 363 -1.73 4.93 12.72
C VAL A 363 -1.21 4.82 14.15
N THR A 364 -1.62 3.78 14.89
CA THR A 364 -1.09 3.48 16.24
C THR A 364 -0.23 2.22 16.28
N GLU A 365 0.05 1.60 15.14
CA GLU A 365 1.08 0.59 14.99
C GLU A 365 2.44 1.10 15.48
N ALA A 366 3.12 0.28 16.29
CA ALA A 366 4.30 0.64 17.06
C ALA A 366 5.52 1.14 16.27
N THR A 367 5.65 0.80 14.99
CA THR A 367 6.80 1.18 14.15
C THR A 367 6.52 2.31 13.16
N LYS A 368 5.28 2.48 12.68
CA LYS A 368 4.96 3.47 11.64
C LYS A 368 4.51 4.84 12.20
N TRP A 369 3.95 4.88 13.40
CA TRP A 369 3.28 6.08 13.93
C TRP A 369 4.17 7.33 14.08
N GLN A 370 5.47 7.12 14.29
CA GLN A 370 6.49 8.16 14.47
C GLN A 370 7.41 8.36 13.26
N GLN A 371 7.15 7.67 12.14
CA GLN A 371 8.01 7.80 10.97
C GLN A 371 7.82 9.16 10.31
N ALA A 372 8.92 9.74 9.82
CA ALA A 372 8.84 11.03 9.15
C ALA A 372 8.08 10.93 7.82
N GLN A 373 8.09 9.75 7.18
CA GLN A 373 7.22 9.46 6.03
C GLN A 373 5.73 9.56 6.37
N THR A 374 5.29 8.98 7.49
CA THR A 374 3.90 9.08 8.00
C THR A 374 3.47 10.55 8.13
N TRP A 375 4.33 11.37 8.75
CA TRP A 375 4.05 12.81 8.93
C TRP A 375 4.07 13.58 7.62
N ALA A 376 4.96 13.23 6.69
CA ALA A 376 5.01 13.84 5.36
C ALA A 376 3.69 13.60 4.60
N VAL A 377 3.24 12.36 4.52
CA VAL A 377 1.98 12.00 3.85
C VAL A 377 0.81 12.72 4.51
N ARG A 378 0.73 12.74 5.85
CA ARG A 378 -0.28 13.51 6.59
C ARG A 378 -0.30 14.98 6.20
N ARG A 379 0.85 15.65 6.28
CA ARG A 379 0.96 17.07 5.95
C ARG A 379 0.52 17.36 4.52
N ARG A 380 0.93 16.54 3.55
CA ARG A 380 0.60 16.75 2.13
C ARG A 380 -0.87 16.50 1.83
N LEU A 381 -1.47 15.43 2.37
CA LEU A 381 -2.91 15.20 2.20
C LEU A 381 -3.74 16.28 2.88
N ARG A 382 -3.37 16.69 4.09
CA ARG A 382 -4.02 17.79 4.80
C ARG A 382 -3.98 19.09 3.99
N GLN A 383 -2.84 19.43 3.39
CA GLN A 383 -2.74 20.59 2.49
C GLN A 383 -3.67 20.50 1.28
N VAL A 384 -3.80 19.31 0.67
CA VAL A 384 -4.75 19.09 -0.42
C VAL A 384 -6.18 19.27 0.07
N LEU A 385 -6.54 18.66 1.19
CA LEU A 385 -7.89 18.75 1.77
C LEU A 385 -8.23 20.19 2.18
N ASP A 386 -7.30 20.94 2.77
CA ASP A 386 -7.51 22.35 3.12
C ASP A 386 -7.77 23.21 1.87
N ALA A 387 -7.04 22.95 0.78
CA ALA A 387 -7.28 23.61 -0.50
C ALA A 387 -8.64 23.21 -1.11
N VAL A 388 -9.03 21.94 -1.02
CA VAL A 388 -10.36 21.48 -1.46
C VAL A 388 -11.46 22.12 -0.62
N ALA A 389 -11.32 22.19 0.71
CA ALA A 389 -12.30 22.83 1.60
C ALA A 389 -12.53 24.29 1.22
N THR A 390 -11.44 25.00 0.89
CA THR A 390 -11.50 26.40 0.45
C THR A 390 -12.35 26.57 -0.81
N GLU A 391 -12.18 25.69 -1.80
CA GLU A 391 -12.89 25.76 -3.09
C GLU A 391 -14.32 25.20 -3.03
N VAL A 392 -14.55 24.14 -2.25
CA VAL A 392 -15.86 23.50 -2.09
C VAL A 392 -16.78 24.35 -1.21
N GLY A 393 -16.23 24.99 -0.17
CA GLY A 393 -16.97 25.86 0.73
C GLY A 393 -18.22 25.20 1.30
N ASP A 394 -19.34 25.92 1.24
CA ASP A 394 -20.63 25.49 1.81
C ASP A 394 -21.26 24.28 1.12
N LEU A 395 -20.78 23.86 -0.06
CA LEU A 395 -21.23 22.61 -0.69
C LEU A 395 -20.97 21.40 0.21
N ALA A 396 -19.95 21.48 1.07
CA ALA A 396 -19.64 20.43 2.02
C ALA A 396 -20.66 20.33 3.16
N GLN A 397 -21.49 21.36 3.42
CA GLN A 397 -22.52 21.34 4.48
C GLN A 397 -22.00 20.85 5.85
N GLY A 398 -20.72 21.10 6.16
CA GLY A 398 -20.08 20.66 7.40
C GLY A 398 -19.75 19.16 7.48
N ARG A 399 -20.01 18.35 6.44
CA ARG A 399 -19.54 16.94 6.42
C ARG A 399 -18.06 16.87 6.01
N PRO A 400 -17.34 15.80 6.40
CA PRO A 400 -15.98 15.55 5.94
C PRO A 400 -15.87 15.56 4.41
N LEU A 401 -14.74 16.04 3.88
CA LEU A 401 -14.50 16.11 2.43
C LEU A 401 -14.40 14.75 1.74
N VAL A 402 -14.09 13.72 2.53
CA VAL A 402 -13.88 12.33 2.12
C VAL A 402 -14.60 11.45 3.14
N ASP A 403 -15.39 10.49 2.67
CA ASP A 403 -16.24 9.67 3.53
C ASP A 403 -15.50 8.45 4.11
N LEU A 404 -14.40 8.01 3.47
CA LEU A 404 -13.56 6.91 3.96
C LEU A 404 -12.15 6.95 3.37
N VAL A 405 -11.13 6.67 4.18
CA VAL A 405 -9.76 6.45 3.71
C VAL A 405 -9.25 5.06 4.08
N LEU A 406 -8.70 4.34 3.09
CA LEU A 406 -8.15 2.99 3.24
C LEU A 406 -6.64 3.00 3.01
N THR A 407 -5.87 2.39 3.92
CA THR A 407 -4.40 2.36 3.77
C THR A 407 -3.77 0.98 4.00
N GLY A 408 -2.47 0.83 3.78
CA GLY A 408 -1.68 -0.37 4.06
C GLY A 408 -0.48 -0.04 4.96
N HIS A 409 0.68 -0.60 4.65
CA HIS A 409 2.04 -0.32 5.17
C HIS A 409 2.28 -0.66 6.64
N ALA A 410 1.37 -0.27 7.53
CA ALA A 410 1.37 -0.75 8.90
C ALA A 410 0.72 -2.14 8.92
N HIS A 411 1.50 -3.16 9.32
CA HIS A 411 1.04 -4.54 9.26
C HIS A 411 0.07 -4.89 10.40
N CYS A 412 -1.13 -4.34 10.32
CA CYS A 412 -2.26 -4.57 11.19
C CYS A 412 -3.54 -4.23 10.43
N LEU A 413 -4.67 -4.63 11.01
CA LEU A 413 -5.95 -3.98 10.74
C LEU A 413 -6.25 -3.00 11.87
N GLU A 414 -6.46 -1.74 11.53
CA GLU A 414 -6.81 -0.71 12.49
C GLU A 414 -7.90 0.18 11.91
N TYR A 415 -8.92 0.49 12.72
CA TYR A 415 -9.90 1.54 12.42
C TYR A 415 -9.72 2.67 13.43
N LEU A 416 -9.53 3.87 12.90
CA LEU A 416 -9.40 5.09 13.67
C LEU A 416 -10.16 6.23 13.02
N GLU A 417 -10.47 7.25 13.79
CA GLU A 417 -11.08 8.49 13.29
C GLU A 417 -10.23 9.68 13.70
N THR A 418 -10.08 10.65 12.80
CA THR A 418 -9.54 11.95 13.19
C THR A 418 -10.55 12.71 14.03
N VAL A 419 -10.06 13.48 15.00
CA VAL A 419 -10.91 14.40 15.78
C VAL A 419 -10.90 15.78 15.11
N ASP A 420 -11.24 16.85 15.84
CA ASP A 420 -10.97 18.20 15.39
C ASP A 420 -9.46 18.42 15.28
N THR A 421 -8.94 18.36 14.06
CA THR A 421 -7.54 18.64 13.76
C THR A 421 -7.32 20.13 13.51
N GLY A 422 -8.36 20.97 13.47
CA GLY A 422 -8.28 22.34 12.97
C GLY A 422 -8.00 22.45 11.47
N HIS A 423 -8.11 21.34 10.73
CA HIS A 423 -7.91 21.26 9.28
C HIS A 423 -9.02 20.43 8.63
N ALA A 424 -9.07 20.43 7.30
CA ALA A 424 -10.07 19.72 6.52
C ALA A 424 -9.91 18.19 6.52
N ASP A 425 -8.91 17.65 7.23
CA ASP A 425 -8.77 16.24 7.53
C ASP A 425 -9.44 15.81 8.86
N SER A 426 -10.23 16.69 9.48
CA SER A 426 -11.01 16.40 10.70
C SER A 426 -12.17 15.44 10.46
N TYR A 427 -12.46 14.60 11.45
CA TYR A 427 -13.62 13.68 11.46
C TYR A 427 -13.69 12.70 10.27
N ILE A 428 -12.55 12.43 9.63
CA ILE A 428 -12.44 11.44 8.58
C ILE A 428 -12.20 10.07 9.22
N PRO A 429 -12.92 9.03 8.77
CA PRO A 429 -12.66 7.66 9.17
C PRO A 429 -11.54 7.05 8.33
N TRP A 430 -10.59 6.41 9.00
CA TRP A 430 -9.40 5.79 8.40
C TRP A 430 -9.34 4.32 8.78
N ILE A 431 -9.11 3.45 7.80
CA ILE A 431 -8.90 2.02 8.03
C ILE A 431 -7.59 1.56 7.41
N ILE A 432 -6.68 1.15 8.27
CA ILE A 432 -5.39 0.56 7.90
C ILE A 432 -5.62 -0.92 7.67
N CYS A 433 -5.28 -1.42 6.49
CA CYS A 433 -5.59 -2.76 5.98
C CYS A 433 -4.32 -3.59 5.67
N GLY A 434 -3.19 -3.33 6.32
CA GLY A 434 -1.92 -4.02 6.07
C GLY A 434 -1.77 -5.38 6.77
N GLY A 435 -2.85 -5.92 7.34
CA GLY A 435 -2.83 -7.15 8.13
C GLY A 435 -2.98 -8.45 7.33
N SER A 436 -2.85 -8.44 6.00
CA SER A 436 -3.35 -9.56 5.18
C SER A 436 -2.33 -10.66 4.86
N GLY A 437 -1.05 -10.52 5.22
CA GLY A 437 -0.09 -11.61 5.00
C GLY A 437 1.29 -11.43 5.61
N HIS A 438 1.83 -10.22 5.63
CA HIS A 438 3.20 -9.97 6.05
C HIS A 438 3.33 -9.55 7.54
N SER A 439 4.37 -10.05 8.20
CA SER A 439 4.95 -9.60 9.49
C SER A 439 4.08 -8.70 10.40
N LEU A 440 2.99 -9.22 10.97
CA LEU A 440 2.07 -8.45 11.82
C LEU A 440 2.76 -7.75 12.98
N ARG A 441 2.33 -6.52 13.27
CA ARG A 441 2.91 -5.67 14.30
C ARG A 441 1.97 -5.40 15.47
N ARG A 442 2.50 -4.79 16.53
CA ARG A 442 1.76 -4.48 17.77
C ARG A 442 1.25 -3.05 17.70
N GLN A 443 0.18 -2.77 18.45
CA GLN A 443 -0.15 -1.40 18.80
C GLN A 443 0.95 -0.84 19.72
N ARG A 444 1.24 0.45 19.60
CA ARG A 444 2.18 1.17 20.45
C ARG A 444 1.71 1.19 21.92
N LYS A 445 2.63 1.45 22.86
CA LYS A 445 2.35 1.36 24.30
C LYS A 445 1.57 2.56 24.84
N GLU A 446 1.66 3.69 24.16
CA GLU A 446 0.99 4.96 24.44
C GLU A 446 -0.54 4.86 24.26
N GLY A 447 -1.01 3.78 23.63
CA GLY A 447 -2.43 3.50 23.45
C GLY A 447 -3.01 4.12 22.18
N SER A 448 -4.34 4.25 22.18
CA SER A 448 -5.16 4.54 21.00
C SER A 448 -5.16 6.00 20.55
N GLU A 449 -4.64 6.94 21.34
CA GLU A 449 -4.77 8.38 21.09
C GLU A 449 -3.56 8.99 20.38
N ILE A 450 -3.70 9.37 19.12
CA ILE A 450 -2.62 10.02 18.38
C ILE A 450 -2.57 11.49 18.75
N MET A 451 -1.41 11.89 19.25
CA MET A 451 -1.10 13.23 19.71
C MET A 451 -0.14 13.90 18.70
N GLU A 452 -0.39 15.15 18.35
CA GLU A 452 0.44 15.95 17.44
C GLU A 452 0.97 17.19 18.16
N SER A 453 2.29 17.29 18.26
CA SER A 453 2.97 18.48 18.78
C SER A 453 3.13 19.52 17.67
N VAL A 454 2.92 20.79 17.99
CA VAL A 454 3.26 21.89 17.08
C VAL A 454 4.78 22.04 17.06
N GLY A 455 5.50 21.96 15.94
CA GLY A 455 6.96 22.21 15.89
C GLY A 455 7.89 21.10 16.40
N PHE A 456 9.21 21.36 16.40
CA PHE A 456 10.29 20.36 16.59
C PHE A 456 10.65 20.04 18.05
N ILE A 457 10.03 20.67 19.05
CA ILE A 457 10.39 20.53 20.47
C ILE A 457 9.20 19.96 21.26
N ASP A 458 9.48 18.97 22.11
CA ASP A 458 8.54 18.25 23.00
C ASP A 458 7.74 19.13 23.99
N ASN A 459 8.01 20.44 24.06
CA ASN A 459 7.33 21.37 24.98
C ASN A 459 6.18 22.16 24.35
N ASN A 460 5.89 21.94 23.07
CA ASN A 460 4.74 22.59 22.45
C ASN A 460 3.43 21.89 22.84
N PRO A 461 2.32 22.63 22.94
CA PRO A 461 1.03 22.04 23.28
C PRO A 461 0.70 20.94 22.28
N SER A 462 0.60 19.73 22.79
CA SER A 462 0.22 18.56 22.01
C SER A 462 -1.30 18.50 21.91
N ARG A 463 -1.83 18.38 20.69
CA ARG A 463 -3.26 18.21 20.45
C ARG A 463 -3.58 16.78 20.07
N LEU A 464 -4.73 16.30 20.53
CA LEU A 464 -5.29 15.05 20.02
C LEU A 464 -5.70 15.26 18.56
N VAL A 465 -5.27 14.37 17.66
CA VAL A 465 -5.61 14.44 16.24
C VAL A 465 -6.37 13.22 15.73
N ALA A 466 -6.24 12.08 16.40
CA ALA A 466 -6.97 10.87 16.03
C ALA A 466 -7.12 9.88 17.19
N ARG A 467 -8.14 9.03 17.12
CA ARG A 467 -8.41 7.95 18.08
C ARG A 467 -8.60 6.62 17.37
N SER A 468 -7.83 5.63 17.78
CA SER A 468 -7.99 4.24 17.39
C SER A 468 -9.17 3.61 18.13
N HIS A 469 -10.14 3.08 17.39
CA HIS A 469 -11.32 2.41 17.92
C HIS A 469 -11.16 0.89 17.93
N PHE A 470 -10.42 0.37 16.96
CA PHE A 470 -10.20 -1.07 16.80
C PHE A 470 -8.79 -1.33 16.29
N TYR A 471 -8.12 -2.32 16.87
CA TYR A 471 -6.80 -2.77 16.46
C TYR A 471 -6.74 -4.30 16.47
N ALA A 472 -6.29 -4.88 15.36
CA ALA A 472 -6.00 -6.31 15.19
C ALA A 472 -4.64 -6.47 14.53
N GLY A 473 -3.70 -7.05 15.27
CA GLY A 473 -2.35 -7.31 14.78
C GLY A 473 -1.70 -8.43 15.57
N ARG A 474 -0.48 -8.19 16.05
CA ARG A 474 0.26 -9.09 16.94
C ARG A 474 0.08 -8.69 18.40
N HIS A 475 -0.17 -9.66 19.27
CA HIS A 475 -0.16 -9.47 20.72
C HIS A 475 0.24 -10.74 21.48
N GLY A 476 0.31 -10.67 22.82
CA GLY A 476 0.84 -11.76 23.66
C GLY A 476 2.37 -11.88 23.61
N HIS A 477 2.96 -12.88 24.25
CA HIS A 477 4.41 -13.15 24.26
C HIS A 477 4.68 -14.66 24.33
N GLY A 478 5.84 -15.09 23.83
CA GLY A 478 6.25 -16.50 23.83
C GLY A 478 5.20 -17.41 23.18
N SER A 479 4.84 -18.50 23.85
CA SER A 479 3.83 -19.46 23.40
C SER A 479 2.40 -18.88 23.30
N LYS A 480 2.09 -17.81 24.04
CA LYS A 480 0.78 -17.12 24.01
C LYS A 480 0.68 -16.05 22.92
N LYS A 481 1.61 -16.02 21.97
CA LYS A 481 1.62 -15.03 20.89
C LYS A 481 0.46 -15.29 19.94
N GLN A 482 -0.31 -14.24 19.67
CA GLN A 482 -1.43 -14.24 18.74
C GLN A 482 -1.10 -13.36 17.55
N ARG A 483 -1.39 -13.87 16.34
CA ARG A 483 -1.18 -13.18 15.06
C ARG A 483 -2.54 -13.11 14.35
N LEU A 484 -3.15 -11.94 14.31
CA LEU A 484 -4.50 -11.71 13.78
C LEU A 484 -4.39 -11.19 12.34
N TYR A 485 -4.29 -12.09 11.38
CA TYR A 485 -4.29 -11.72 9.97
C TYR A 485 -5.72 -11.35 9.56
N SER A 486 -5.89 -10.47 8.58
CA SER A 486 -7.22 -9.92 8.30
C SER A 486 -7.44 -9.46 6.87
N PHE A 487 -8.72 -9.39 6.50
CA PHE A 487 -9.25 -8.64 5.36
C PHE A 487 -10.58 -7.99 5.75
N LEU A 488 -11.06 -7.08 4.90
CA LEU A 488 -12.35 -6.42 5.08
C LEU A 488 -13.31 -6.77 3.97
N ARG A 489 -14.59 -6.89 4.31
CA ARG A 489 -15.71 -6.64 3.41
C ARG A 489 -16.33 -5.30 3.80
N ILE A 490 -16.58 -4.44 2.82
CA ILE A 490 -17.26 -3.16 3.02
C ILE A 490 -18.50 -3.18 2.15
N ASP A 491 -19.67 -3.05 2.78
CA ASP A 491 -20.95 -2.87 2.11
C ASP A 491 -21.26 -1.36 2.04
N VAL A 492 -21.37 -0.82 0.83
CA VAL A 492 -21.89 0.53 0.58
C VAL A 492 -23.41 0.43 0.63
N LEU A 493 -24.02 1.12 1.58
CA LEU A 493 -25.47 1.17 1.79
C LEU A 493 -26.06 2.36 1.05
N GLU A 494 -27.37 2.40 0.77
CA GLU A 494 -27.99 3.59 0.16
C GLU A 494 -27.88 4.87 1.04
N GLY A 495 -28.05 6.06 0.44
CA GLY A 495 -27.99 7.35 1.15
C GLY A 495 -27.16 8.44 0.45
N ASN A 496 -27.40 9.69 0.80
CA ASN A 496 -26.54 10.81 0.42
C ASN A 496 -26.44 11.77 1.62
N PRO A 497 -25.37 11.71 2.44
CA PRO A 497 -24.15 10.92 2.24
C PRO A 497 -24.35 9.40 2.35
N PRO A 498 -23.48 8.59 1.71
CA PRO A 498 -23.50 7.14 1.82
C PRO A 498 -23.09 6.68 3.22
N LYS A 499 -23.51 5.47 3.58
CA LYS A 499 -22.98 4.76 4.75
C LYS A 499 -22.20 3.53 4.32
N PHE A 500 -21.18 3.18 5.10
CA PHE A 500 -20.31 2.04 4.87
C PHE A 500 -20.41 1.08 6.04
N ARG A 501 -20.99 -0.09 5.83
CA ARG A 501 -20.96 -1.18 6.81
C ARG A 501 -19.66 -1.96 6.62
N VAL A 502 -18.77 -1.83 7.59
CA VAL A 502 -17.45 -2.47 7.57
C VAL A 502 -17.50 -3.75 8.39
N GLN A 503 -17.11 -4.86 7.75
CA GLN A 503 -17.09 -6.19 8.34
C GLN A 503 -15.65 -6.74 8.33
N PRO A 504 -14.95 -6.73 9.49
CA PRO A 504 -13.65 -7.35 9.62
C PRO A 504 -13.72 -8.87 9.70
N PHE A 505 -12.81 -9.54 8.99
CA PHE A 505 -12.58 -10.98 9.08
C PHE A 505 -11.15 -11.26 9.54
N ILE A 506 -11.01 -12.17 10.51
CA ILE A 506 -9.75 -12.48 11.17
C ILE A 506 -9.41 -13.96 10.99
N ALA A 507 -8.21 -14.23 10.49
CA ALA A 507 -7.53 -15.52 10.60
C ALA A 507 -6.49 -15.42 11.73
N GLU A 508 -6.84 -15.91 12.90
CA GLU A 508 -5.97 -15.88 14.07
C GLU A 508 -5.08 -17.12 14.11
N ARG A 509 -3.77 -16.90 14.19
CA ARG A 509 -2.79 -17.96 14.47
C ARG A 509 -2.30 -17.85 15.91
N CYS A 510 -2.58 -18.87 16.71
CA CYS A 510 -2.18 -18.98 18.12
C CYS A 510 -1.80 -20.44 18.41
N HIS A 511 -0.73 -20.71 19.16
CA HIS A 511 -0.25 -22.08 19.41
C HIS A 511 -0.18 -22.99 18.15
N ARG A 512 0.23 -22.41 17.01
CA ARG A 512 0.29 -23.07 15.68
C ARG A 512 -1.05 -23.57 15.11
N THR A 513 -2.17 -23.29 15.76
CA THR A 513 -3.52 -23.55 15.23
C THR A 513 -4.10 -22.29 14.60
N TRP A 514 -5.06 -22.49 13.69
CA TRP A 514 -5.80 -21.42 13.04
C TRP A 514 -7.22 -21.37 13.59
N ASN A 515 -7.68 -20.17 13.92
CA ASN A 515 -9.06 -19.89 14.26
C ASN A 515 -9.58 -18.76 13.37
N ASN A 516 -10.66 -19.01 12.63
CA ASN A 516 -11.21 -18.08 11.65
C ASN A 516 -12.55 -17.55 12.16
N TYR A 517 -12.72 -16.24 12.19
CA TYR A 517 -13.97 -15.61 12.63
C TYR A 517 -14.13 -14.21 12.03
N SER A 518 -15.35 -13.69 12.05
CA SER A 518 -15.63 -12.28 11.80
C SER A 518 -15.76 -11.51 13.11
N LYS A 519 -15.36 -10.24 13.13
CA LYS A 519 -15.72 -9.33 14.23
C LYS A 519 -17.13 -8.80 14.04
N GLU A 520 -17.65 -8.05 15.00
CA GLU A 520 -18.92 -7.32 14.79
C GLU A 520 -18.72 -6.25 13.71
N ALA A 521 -19.70 -6.10 12.82
CA ALA A 521 -19.67 -5.03 11.84
C ALA A 521 -19.97 -3.69 12.49
N PHE A 522 -19.37 -2.63 11.97
CA PHE A 522 -19.65 -1.26 12.38
C PHE A 522 -20.01 -0.42 11.14
N VAL A 523 -20.71 0.68 11.36
CA VAL A 523 -21.17 1.56 10.29
C VAL A 523 -20.46 2.89 10.39
N ILE A 524 -19.90 3.33 9.27
CA ILE A 524 -19.27 4.64 9.08
C ILE A 524 -20.20 5.49 8.19
N GLY A 525 -20.38 6.76 8.52
CA GLY A 525 -21.16 7.72 7.72
C GLY A 525 -22.48 8.16 8.34
#